data_AF-A0ABD2VS37-F1
#
_entry.id   AF-A0ABD2VS37-F1
#
_cell.length_a   1.000
_cell.length_b   1.000
_cell.length_c   1.000
_cell.angle_alpha   90.00
_cell.angle_beta   90.00
_cell.angle_gamma   90.00
#
_symmetry.space_group_name_H-M   'P 1'
#
loop_
_entity.id
_entity.type
_entity.pdbx_description
1 polymer ?
#
loop_
_entity_poly.entity_id
_entity_poly.type
_entity_poly.pdbx_seq_one_letter_code
_entity_poly.pdbx_strand_id
1 'polypeptide(L)'
;MRIAMYGVIGIRISKHGAEQCSGVAGASSAYYGKLIGKLSELEHGVSGEVYAVDARTLFIKDFTYDGEGPAAWFYAGHSKSVGTNGFKVRDERGTFDLLRRYRKKDITLMLPEGKTLANIKWFSVYCDDYAVNFGDVKIPRNFDYPRPQKLGQLSGIHGVSSEPVVIVDAQTLLIPSFTYDGEAPDAKFWVGAGLSPTPQGIKLPNENGEVGPLRRYDHKTIVLSLPDDLTVHQIGHFGVWCEAFAVDFGHVKIPHSLNVPPSLKMLGVSPQTVARGGQGQDLSTQSQQQQQQQQQQQQQLLLQQQQQQQQQQQQQQYQQYQRPTTYRPQLQRRQSVQIVPALDYTAQHHQLRANVQDDGDYQGDYQRRSGAAAAAAASPATTISRQARARFRFQQQQPANAARPQQQTAYRLQY
;
A
#
# COMPACT_ATOMS: atom_id res chain seq x y z
N MET A 1 -14.91 95.55 -22.22
CA MET A 1 -16.08 95.45 -23.12
C MET A 1 -16.26 93.99 -23.53
N ARG A 2 -17.36 93.38 -23.07
CA ARG A 2 -18.10 92.23 -23.60
C ARG A 2 -17.43 90.86 -23.93
N ILE A 3 -17.94 89.86 -23.19
CA ILE A 3 -18.55 88.56 -23.61
C ILE A 3 -17.65 87.32 -23.75
N ALA A 4 -18.19 86.24 -23.15
CA ALA A 4 -17.81 84.84 -22.98
C ALA A 4 -17.45 84.01 -24.23
N MET A 5 -16.82 82.84 -24.02
CA MET A 5 -17.20 81.49 -24.53
C MET A 5 -16.30 80.40 -23.88
N TYR A 6 -16.85 79.49 -23.06
CA TYR A 6 -17.20 78.06 -23.30
C TYR A 6 -16.04 77.07 -23.56
N GLY A 7 -15.99 76.02 -22.72
CA GLY A 7 -15.16 74.82 -22.94
C GLY A 7 -15.24 73.81 -21.79
N VAL A 8 -16.30 72.99 -21.77
CA VAL A 8 -16.53 71.89 -20.81
C VAL A 8 -15.73 70.66 -21.26
N ILE A 9 -14.88 70.11 -20.40
CA ILE A 9 -14.20 68.82 -20.62
C ILE A 9 -15.09 67.70 -20.08
N GLY A 10 -15.83 67.04 -20.97
CA GLY A 10 -16.50 65.78 -20.68
C GLY A 10 -15.58 64.60 -20.98
N ILE A 11 -15.10 63.91 -19.94
CA ILE A 11 -14.37 62.64 -20.08
C ILE A 11 -15.41 61.53 -20.34
N ARG A 12 -15.39 60.96 -21.54
CA ARG A 12 -16.11 59.73 -21.89
C ARG A 12 -15.41 58.53 -21.24
N ILE A 13 -16.12 57.84 -20.34
CA ILE A 13 -15.74 56.51 -19.86
C ILE A 13 -16.32 55.49 -20.85
N SER A 14 -15.47 54.94 -21.73
CA SER A 14 -15.85 53.80 -22.57
C SER A 14 -15.67 52.50 -21.79
N LYS A 15 -16.78 51.79 -21.57
CA LYS A 15 -16.81 50.39 -21.15
C LYS A 15 -16.51 49.48 -22.34
N HIS A 16 -15.36 48.83 -22.33
CA HIS A 16 -15.09 47.52 -22.93
C HIS A 16 -14.07 46.86 -22.00
N GLY A 17 -14.25 45.67 -21.43
CA GLY A 17 -14.94 44.50 -21.94
C GLY A 17 -13.89 43.38 -21.99
N ALA A 18 -14.01 42.44 -21.05
CA ALA A 18 -13.32 41.15 -20.99
C ALA A 18 -11.78 41.18 -20.95
N GLU A 19 -11.22 41.31 -19.74
CA GLU A 19 -9.93 40.71 -19.42
C GLU A 19 -10.07 39.18 -19.61
N GLN A 20 -9.40 38.67 -20.63
CA GLN A 20 -9.21 37.24 -20.79
C GLN A 20 -8.32 36.76 -19.64
N CYS A 21 -8.94 36.17 -18.62
CA CYS A 21 -8.24 35.26 -17.72
C CYS A 21 -7.74 34.09 -18.57
N SER A 22 -6.47 34.15 -18.96
CA SER A 22 -5.71 32.98 -19.41
C SER A 22 -5.58 32.03 -18.22
N GLY A 23 -6.63 31.24 -18.02
CA GLY A 23 -6.58 30.04 -17.20
C GLY A 23 -5.48 29.17 -17.77
N VAL A 24 -4.35 29.12 -17.06
CA VAL A 24 -3.36 28.08 -17.24
C VAL A 24 -4.01 26.81 -16.69
N ALA A 25 -4.92 26.22 -17.47
CA ALA A 25 -5.22 24.81 -17.38
C ALA A 25 -3.95 24.09 -17.82
N GLY A 26 -2.95 24.06 -16.93
CA GLY A 26 -1.90 23.09 -17.02
C GLY A 26 -2.62 21.76 -16.97
N ALA A 27 -2.67 21.06 -18.10
CA ALA A 27 -3.08 19.67 -18.14
C ALA A 27 -2.27 18.98 -17.06
N SER A 28 -2.93 18.65 -15.95
CA SER A 28 -2.34 17.87 -14.88
C SER A 28 -1.93 16.57 -15.54
N SER A 29 -0.63 16.43 -15.84
CA SER A 29 -0.11 15.17 -16.34
C SER A 29 -0.47 14.15 -15.28
N ALA A 30 -1.41 13.25 -15.61
CA ALA A 30 -1.87 12.25 -14.66
C ALA A 30 -0.65 11.51 -14.10
N TYR A 31 -0.55 11.50 -12.77
CA TYR A 31 0.52 10.85 -12.05
C TYR A 31 0.21 9.35 -11.97
N TYR A 32 1.07 8.54 -12.60
CA TYR A 32 0.92 7.08 -12.65
C TYR A 32 1.89 6.35 -11.71
N GLY A 33 2.59 7.08 -10.85
CA GLY A 33 3.70 6.57 -10.04
C GLY A 33 5.06 6.84 -10.68
N LYS A 34 6.08 6.06 -10.30
CA LYS A 34 7.46 6.29 -10.73
C LYS A 34 7.78 5.52 -12.00
N LEU A 35 8.24 6.21 -13.04
CA LEU A 35 8.64 5.57 -14.29
C LEU A 35 9.77 4.57 -14.06
N ILE A 36 9.56 3.33 -14.50
CA ILE A 36 10.59 2.28 -14.57
C ILE A 36 11.34 2.41 -15.89
N GLY A 37 10.60 2.52 -17.00
CA GLY A 37 11.15 2.64 -18.34
C GLY A 37 10.15 2.24 -19.43
N LYS A 38 10.60 2.27 -20.68
CA LYS A 38 9.82 1.79 -21.82
C LYS A 38 10.07 0.30 -22.03
N LEU A 39 9.04 -0.42 -22.48
CA LEU A 39 9.22 -1.77 -23.01
C LEU A 39 10.08 -1.72 -24.27
N SER A 40 11.01 -2.67 -24.41
CA SER A 40 11.72 -2.88 -25.67
C SER A 40 10.77 -3.44 -26.74
N GLU A 41 10.87 -2.93 -27.95
CA GLU A 41 10.10 -3.40 -29.11
C GLU A 41 10.91 -4.48 -29.84
N LEU A 42 10.89 -5.72 -29.33
CA LEU A 42 11.68 -6.81 -29.93
C LEU A 42 10.88 -7.56 -30.98
N GLU A 43 9.70 -8.04 -30.62
CA GLU A 43 8.81 -8.80 -31.50
C GLU A 43 7.35 -8.40 -31.25
N HIS A 44 6.49 -8.69 -32.21
CA HIS A 44 5.04 -8.56 -32.07
C HIS A 44 4.50 -7.18 -31.65
N GLY A 45 5.27 -6.13 -31.94
CA GLY A 45 4.91 -4.75 -31.65
C GLY A 45 4.71 -4.44 -30.17
N VAL A 46 5.36 -5.19 -29.27
CA VAL A 46 5.30 -4.95 -27.82
C VAL A 46 5.87 -3.58 -27.50
N SER A 47 5.04 -2.67 -27.00
CA SER A 47 5.47 -1.33 -26.58
C SER A 47 4.60 -0.81 -25.43
N GLY A 48 5.06 0.26 -24.78
CA GLY A 48 4.39 0.90 -23.66
C GLY A 48 5.37 1.47 -22.63
N GLU A 49 4.88 2.35 -21.76
CA GLU A 49 5.67 2.96 -20.68
C GLU A 49 5.27 2.33 -19.34
N VAL A 50 6.24 1.74 -18.63
CA VAL A 50 6.00 0.99 -17.40
C VAL A 50 6.32 1.87 -16.20
N TYR A 51 5.35 2.01 -15.31
CA TYR A 51 5.41 2.75 -14.06
C TYR A 51 5.23 1.81 -12.88
N ALA A 52 5.92 2.11 -11.78
CA ALA A 52 5.68 1.53 -10.48
C ALA A 52 4.62 2.35 -9.75
N VAL A 53 3.47 1.75 -9.48
CA VAL A 53 2.40 2.32 -8.65
C VAL A 53 2.77 2.16 -7.18
N ASP A 54 3.20 0.96 -6.80
CA ASP A 54 3.68 0.61 -5.46
C ASP A 54 4.69 -0.55 -5.52
N ALA A 55 4.97 -1.20 -4.39
CA ALA A 55 5.90 -2.32 -4.30
C ALA A 55 5.57 -3.54 -5.19
N ARG A 56 4.31 -3.73 -5.57
CA ARG A 56 3.77 -4.90 -6.28
C ARG A 56 2.93 -4.55 -7.49
N THR A 57 2.57 -3.29 -7.68
CA THR A 57 1.67 -2.87 -8.74
C THR A 57 2.44 -2.14 -9.84
N LEU A 58 2.27 -2.60 -11.07
CA LEU A 58 2.77 -1.98 -12.28
C LEU A 58 1.60 -1.34 -13.03
N PHE A 59 1.81 -0.13 -13.53
CA PHE A 59 0.93 0.49 -14.51
C PHE A 59 1.68 0.59 -15.83
N ILE A 60 1.06 0.15 -16.93
CA ILE A 60 1.64 0.21 -18.26
C ILE A 60 0.75 1.11 -19.11
N LYS A 61 1.30 2.27 -19.48
CA LYS A 61 0.64 3.25 -20.32
C LYS A 61 0.83 2.90 -21.79
N ASP A 62 -0.25 3.06 -22.58
CA ASP A 62 -0.26 2.84 -24.02
C ASP A 62 0.24 1.44 -24.43
N PHE A 63 -0.05 0.41 -23.64
CA PHE A 63 0.42 -0.96 -23.93
C PHE A 63 -0.12 -1.45 -25.28
N THR A 64 0.80 -1.95 -26.11
CA THR A 64 0.50 -2.48 -27.44
C THR A 64 1.14 -3.85 -27.60
N TYR A 65 0.41 -4.77 -28.23
CA TYR A 65 0.85 -6.12 -28.58
C TYR A 65 -0.10 -6.65 -29.66
N ASP A 66 0.41 -7.24 -30.74
CA ASP A 66 -0.40 -7.68 -31.89
C ASP A 66 -1.29 -8.92 -31.62
N GLY A 67 -1.02 -9.69 -30.57
CA GLY A 67 -1.75 -10.91 -30.24
C GLY A 67 -1.43 -12.12 -31.12
N GLU A 68 -0.35 -12.10 -31.91
CA GLU A 68 0.00 -13.16 -32.87
C GLU A 68 0.94 -14.23 -32.28
N GLY A 69 1.42 -14.03 -31.07
CA GLY A 69 2.22 -15.03 -30.36
C GLY A 69 1.36 -16.20 -29.86
N PRO A 70 1.76 -17.46 -30.10
CA PRO A 70 0.91 -18.62 -29.81
C PRO A 70 0.74 -18.87 -28.30
N ALA A 71 1.70 -18.43 -27.49
CA ALA A 71 1.79 -18.72 -26.07
C ALA A 71 2.43 -17.54 -25.31
N ALA A 72 1.87 -16.33 -25.46
CA ALA A 72 2.38 -15.11 -24.82
C ALA A 72 1.71 -14.80 -23.48
N TRP A 73 2.53 -14.49 -22.45
CA TRP A 73 2.08 -14.03 -21.14
C TRP A 73 2.92 -12.86 -20.63
N PHE A 74 2.41 -12.17 -19.62
CA PHE A 74 3.23 -11.29 -18.80
C PHE A 74 4.13 -12.10 -17.89
N TYR A 75 5.41 -11.72 -17.84
CA TYR A 75 6.44 -12.37 -17.05
C TYR A 75 7.24 -11.34 -16.25
N ALA A 76 7.77 -11.78 -15.12
CA ALA A 76 8.80 -11.05 -14.40
C ALA A 76 9.83 -12.03 -13.84
N GLY A 77 11.03 -11.53 -13.52
CA GLY A 77 12.09 -12.41 -13.03
C GLY A 77 13.18 -11.70 -12.23
N HIS A 78 13.94 -12.50 -11.49
CA HIS A 78 15.00 -12.07 -10.56
C HIS A 78 16.41 -12.23 -11.18
N SER A 79 16.47 -12.88 -12.34
CA SER A 79 17.68 -13.16 -13.12
C SER A 79 18.18 -11.91 -13.85
N LYS A 80 19.44 -11.93 -14.30
CA LYS A 80 20.05 -10.79 -15.01
C LYS A 80 19.40 -10.55 -16.38
N SER A 81 18.96 -11.62 -17.04
CA SER A 81 18.40 -11.60 -18.39
C SER A 81 17.01 -12.24 -18.38
N VAL A 82 16.16 -11.82 -19.31
CA VAL A 82 14.84 -12.43 -19.52
C VAL A 82 15.04 -13.88 -19.98
N GLY A 83 14.22 -14.79 -19.48
CA GLY A 83 14.25 -16.19 -19.85
C GLY A 83 13.29 -17.03 -19.02
N THR A 84 13.40 -18.35 -19.20
CA THR A 84 12.48 -19.35 -18.62
C THR A 84 12.47 -19.43 -17.09
N ASN A 85 13.43 -18.79 -16.40
CA ASN A 85 13.49 -18.72 -14.94
C ASN A 85 12.66 -17.57 -14.34
N GLY A 86 11.86 -16.89 -15.16
CA GLY A 86 10.84 -15.95 -14.70
C GLY A 86 9.61 -16.64 -14.09
N PHE A 87 8.60 -15.84 -13.78
CA PHE A 87 7.30 -16.30 -13.34
C PHE A 87 6.20 -15.50 -14.04
N LYS A 88 5.06 -16.15 -14.29
CA LYS A 88 3.89 -15.51 -14.89
C LYS A 88 3.31 -14.45 -13.95
N VAL A 89 2.94 -13.31 -14.51
CA VAL A 89 2.17 -12.25 -13.87
C VAL A 89 0.75 -12.32 -14.44
N ARG A 90 -0.25 -12.14 -13.58
CA ARG A 90 -1.64 -12.13 -14.03
C ARG A 90 -1.90 -10.92 -14.93
N ASP A 91 -2.79 -11.08 -15.90
CA ASP A 91 -3.28 -9.99 -16.74
C ASP A 91 -4.12 -8.98 -15.94
N GLU A 92 -4.62 -7.93 -16.61
CA GLU A 92 -5.43 -6.89 -15.95
C GLU A 92 -6.77 -7.41 -15.41
N ARG A 93 -7.18 -8.63 -15.81
CA ARG A 93 -8.40 -9.31 -15.37
C ARG A 93 -8.13 -10.27 -14.20
N GLY A 94 -6.87 -10.39 -13.76
CA GLY A 94 -6.49 -11.31 -12.70
C GLY A 94 -6.40 -12.77 -13.13
N THR A 95 -6.21 -13.04 -14.42
CA THR A 95 -6.11 -14.39 -14.99
C THR A 95 -4.69 -14.69 -15.51
N PHE A 96 -4.44 -15.96 -15.83
CA PHE A 96 -3.23 -16.39 -16.55
C PHE A 96 -3.56 -16.78 -18.00
N ASP A 97 -4.60 -16.18 -18.55
CA ASP A 97 -5.04 -16.44 -19.91
C ASP A 97 -3.98 -15.97 -20.92
N LEU A 98 -4.03 -16.55 -22.11
CA LEU A 98 -3.20 -16.14 -23.22
C LEU A 98 -3.44 -14.66 -23.53
N LEU A 99 -2.36 -13.89 -23.69
CA LEU A 99 -2.48 -12.48 -24.03
C LEU A 99 -3.12 -12.31 -25.40
N ARG A 100 -4.15 -11.47 -25.44
CA ARG A 100 -4.81 -11.07 -26.69
C ARG A 100 -4.14 -9.82 -27.24
N ARG A 101 -4.62 -9.35 -28.39
CA ARG A 101 -4.21 -8.07 -28.96
C ARG A 101 -4.51 -6.90 -28.01
N TYR A 102 -3.53 -6.03 -27.80
CA TYR A 102 -3.65 -4.75 -27.12
C TYR A 102 -3.35 -3.62 -28.11
N ARG A 103 -4.12 -2.53 -28.06
CA ARG A 103 -3.92 -1.34 -28.91
C ARG A 103 -3.90 -0.09 -28.04
N LYS A 104 -2.70 0.39 -27.68
CA LYS A 104 -2.50 1.57 -26.82
C LYS A 104 -3.43 1.57 -25.60
N LYS A 105 -3.48 0.43 -24.90
CA LYS A 105 -4.36 0.25 -23.75
C LYS A 105 -3.58 0.50 -22.47
N ASP A 106 -4.15 1.30 -21.58
CA ASP A 106 -3.61 1.43 -20.22
C ASP A 106 -4.03 0.21 -19.39
N ILE A 107 -3.05 -0.44 -18.76
CA ILE A 107 -3.29 -1.65 -17.95
C ILE A 107 -2.56 -1.59 -16.61
N THR A 108 -3.20 -2.15 -15.59
CA THR A 108 -2.63 -2.30 -14.24
C THR A 108 -2.43 -3.78 -13.96
N LEU A 109 -1.20 -4.14 -13.60
CA LEU A 109 -0.81 -5.52 -13.31
C LEU A 109 -0.31 -5.62 -11.87
N MET A 110 -0.71 -6.68 -11.18
CA MET A 110 -0.26 -6.95 -9.82
C MET A 110 0.69 -8.14 -9.80
N LEU A 111 1.88 -7.95 -9.25
CA LEU A 111 2.84 -9.01 -9.01
C LEU A 111 2.25 -10.07 -8.04
N PRO A 112 2.54 -11.36 -8.23
CA PRO A 112 2.13 -12.43 -7.32
C PRO A 112 2.59 -12.20 -5.88
N GLU A 113 1.99 -12.92 -4.94
CA GLU A 113 2.36 -12.84 -3.53
C GLU A 113 3.83 -13.20 -3.31
N GLY A 114 4.46 -12.51 -2.35
CA GLY A 114 5.89 -12.64 -2.08
C GLY A 114 6.82 -12.08 -3.16
N LYS A 115 6.29 -11.53 -4.27
CA LYS A 115 7.07 -10.84 -5.31
C LYS A 115 6.85 -9.34 -5.21
N THR A 116 7.94 -8.58 -5.28
CA THR A 116 7.94 -7.12 -5.24
C THR A 116 8.95 -6.56 -6.24
N LEU A 117 8.82 -5.29 -6.60
CA LEU A 117 9.77 -4.55 -7.43
C LEU A 117 11.18 -4.50 -6.85
N ALA A 118 11.32 -4.65 -5.52
CA ALA A 118 12.63 -4.77 -4.87
C ALA A 118 13.36 -6.07 -5.25
N ASN A 119 12.60 -7.13 -5.56
CA ASN A 119 13.16 -8.47 -5.75
C ASN A 119 13.32 -8.81 -7.24
N ILE A 120 12.46 -8.28 -8.12
CA ILE A 120 12.57 -8.52 -9.56
C ILE A 120 13.54 -7.56 -10.27
N LYS A 121 14.13 -7.99 -11.38
CA LYS A 121 15.08 -7.22 -12.20
C LYS A 121 14.54 -6.87 -13.58
N TRP A 122 13.45 -7.50 -14.01
CA TRP A 122 12.83 -7.24 -15.29
C TRP A 122 11.35 -7.65 -15.28
N PHE A 123 10.59 -6.98 -16.14
CA PHE A 123 9.22 -7.32 -16.52
C PHE A 123 9.18 -7.45 -18.05
N SER A 124 8.40 -8.39 -18.59
CA SER A 124 8.44 -8.75 -20.00
C SER A 124 7.11 -9.33 -20.50
N VAL A 125 6.87 -9.20 -21.80
CA VAL A 125 5.96 -10.08 -22.56
C VAL A 125 6.79 -11.23 -23.11
N TYR A 126 6.47 -12.46 -22.70
CA TYR A 126 7.28 -13.64 -23.00
C TYR A 126 6.45 -14.77 -23.58
N CYS A 127 7.00 -15.46 -24.58
CA CYS A 127 6.37 -16.61 -25.22
C CYS A 127 6.97 -17.93 -24.71
N ASP A 128 6.16 -18.79 -24.07
CA ASP A 128 6.69 -20.06 -23.54
C ASP A 128 7.05 -21.05 -24.65
N ASP A 129 6.21 -21.17 -25.69
CA ASP A 129 6.37 -22.18 -26.75
C ASP A 129 7.71 -22.04 -27.48
N TYR A 130 8.15 -20.80 -27.71
CA TYR A 130 9.42 -20.50 -28.38
C TYR A 130 10.52 -20.07 -27.42
N ALA A 131 10.22 -19.90 -26.13
CA ALA A 131 11.12 -19.35 -25.12
C ALA A 131 11.72 -17.98 -25.49
N VAL A 132 10.94 -17.13 -26.19
CA VAL A 132 11.37 -15.82 -26.72
C VAL A 132 10.80 -14.66 -25.92
N ASN A 133 11.62 -13.64 -25.68
CA ASN A 133 11.22 -12.34 -25.13
C ASN A 133 10.70 -11.44 -26.26
N PHE A 134 9.42 -11.05 -26.20
CA PHE A 134 8.83 -10.13 -27.17
C PHE A 134 9.07 -8.66 -26.83
N GLY A 135 9.35 -8.37 -25.57
CA GLY A 135 9.67 -7.04 -25.11
C GLY A 135 9.79 -7.01 -23.60
N ASP A 136 10.75 -6.24 -23.08
CA ASP A 136 11.03 -6.15 -21.65
C ASP A 136 11.45 -4.75 -21.22
N VAL A 137 11.30 -4.52 -19.92
CA VAL A 137 11.87 -3.37 -19.22
C VAL A 137 12.74 -3.88 -18.08
N LYS A 138 13.93 -3.30 -17.93
CA LYS A 138 14.82 -3.55 -16.79
C LYS A 138 14.43 -2.69 -15.61
N ILE A 139 14.36 -3.30 -14.44
CA ILE A 139 14.14 -2.59 -13.18
C ILE A 139 15.50 -2.26 -12.58
N PRO A 140 15.81 -0.97 -12.37
CA PRO A 140 17.08 -0.56 -11.76
C PRO A 140 17.31 -1.20 -10.39
N ARG A 141 18.57 -1.42 -10.04
CA ARG A 141 18.91 -1.79 -8.65
C ARG A 141 18.54 -0.64 -7.72
N ASN A 142 18.04 -0.98 -6.53
CA ASN A 142 17.58 -0.02 -5.53
C ASN A 142 16.51 0.93 -6.08
N PHE A 143 15.65 0.44 -6.97
CA PHE A 143 14.53 1.21 -7.48
C PHE A 143 13.61 1.61 -6.31
N ASP A 144 13.61 2.90 -6.00
CA ASP A 144 12.79 3.50 -4.94
C ASP A 144 11.37 3.68 -5.48
N TYR A 145 10.54 2.65 -5.37
CA TYR A 145 9.13 2.69 -5.78
C TYR A 145 8.27 3.50 -4.81
N PRO A 146 7.12 4.03 -5.24
CA PRO A 146 6.26 4.83 -4.38
C PRO A 146 5.67 4.01 -3.22
N ARG A 147 5.57 4.63 -2.05
CA ARG A 147 5.05 3.99 -0.82
C ARG A 147 4.42 5.00 0.13
N PRO A 148 3.43 4.61 0.95
CA PRO A 148 2.85 5.50 1.94
C PRO A 148 3.91 6.15 2.83
N GLN A 149 3.75 7.43 3.11
CA GLN A 149 4.72 8.22 3.88
C GLN A 149 4.11 8.70 5.19
N LYS A 150 4.84 8.53 6.29
CA LYS A 150 4.49 9.13 7.58
C LYS A 150 5.02 10.55 7.66
N LEU A 151 4.18 11.46 8.11
CA LEU A 151 4.53 12.83 8.45
C LEU A 151 4.72 12.97 9.96
N GLY A 152 4.69 14.21 10.45
CA GLY A 152 4.50 14.50 11.86
C GLY A 152 3.07 14.23 12.34
N GLN A 153 2.88 14.35 13.64
CA GLN A 153 1.56 14.38 14.27
C GLN A 153 0.95 15.78 14.18
N LEU A 154 -0.38 15.86 14.27
CA LEU A 154 -1.03 17.12 14.62
C LEU A 154 -0.82 17.39 16.11
N SER A 155 -0.56 18.65 16.43
CA SER A 155 -0.44 19.14 17.79
C SER A 155 -0.72 20.63 17.78
N GLY A 156 -1.71 21.07 18.55
CA GLY A 156 -1.97 22.49 18.71
C GLY A 156 -3.01 22.77 19.78
N ILE A 157 -3.86 23.77 19.53
CA ILE A 157 -4.84 24.29 20.48
C ILE A 157 -6.21 23.64 20.27
N HIS A 158 -7.16 23.92 21.18
CA HIS A 158 -8.52 23.38 21.12
C HIS A 158 -8.58 21.84 21.04
N GLY A 159 -7.64 21.17 21.72
CA GLY A 159 -7.56 19.71 21.74
C GLY A 159 -7.09 19.06 20.43
N VAL A 160 -6.68 19.84 19.41
CA VAL A 160 -6.18 19.31 18.13
C VAL A 160 -4.91 18.50 18.35
N SER A 161 -5.04 17.19 18.19
CA SER A 161 -3.93 16.24 18.29
C SER A 161 -4.21 14.98 17.46
N SER A 162 -3.15 14.25 17.09
CA SER A 162 -3.27 12.95 16.42
C SER A 162 -2.01 12.10 16.63
N GLU A 163 -2.05 10.86 16.20
CA GLU A 163 -0.83 10.12 15.85
C GLU A 163 -0.21 10.67 14.55
N PRO A 164 1.00 10.23 14.14
CA PRO A 164 1.59 10.66 12.87
C PRO A 164 0.65 10.50 11.69
N VAL A 165 0.41 11.61 10.97
CA VAL A 165 -0.41 11.62 9.76
C VAL A 165 0.28 10.80 8.68
N VAL A 166 -0.49 9.99 7.95
CA VAL A 166 0.03 9.14 6.88
C VAL A 166 -0.53 9.61 5.55
N ILE A 167 0.34 9.95 4.60
CA ILE A 167 -0.04 10.10 3.20
C ILE A 167 -0.09 8.70 2.61
N VAL A 168 -1.30 8.23 2.30
CA VAL A 168 -1.55 6.89 1.77
C VAL A 168 -1.21 6.83 0.30
N ASP A 169 -1.69 7.82 -0.46
CA ASP A 169 -1.44 8.00 -1.89
C ASP A 169 -1.46 9.51 -2.23
N ALA A 170 -1.36 9.84 -3.52
CA ALA A 170 -1.31 11.21 -4.01
C ALA A 170 -2.51 12.09 -3.62
N GLN A 171 -3.63 11.51 -3.17
CA GLN A 171 -4.86 12.23 -2.81
C GLN A 171 -5.47 11.80 -1.49
N THR A 172 -4.85 10.90 -0.72
CA THR A 172 -5.47 10.31 0.47
C THR A 172 -4.60 10.50 1.71
N LEU A 173 -5.18 11.10 2.75
CA LEU A 173 -4.58 11.27 4.07
C LEU A 173 -5.28 10.36 5.08
N LEU A 174 -4.51 9.66 5.90
CA LEU A 174 -4.96 8.90 7.07
C LEU A 174 -4.46 9.61 8.32
N ILE A 175 -5.38 9.92 9.23
CA ILE A 175 -5.09 10.60 10.50
C ILE A 175 -5.57 9.69 11.63
N PRO A 176 -4.68 8.89 12.24
CA PRO A 176 -5.04 8.02 13.34
C PRO A 176 -5.22 8.80 14.65
N SER A 177 -6.14 8.34 15.50
CA SER A 177 -6.37 8.89 16.84
C SER A 177 -6.56 10.41 16.88
N PHE A 178 -7.28 10.99 15.92
CA PHE A 178 -7.53 12.42 15.86
C PHE A 178 -8.50 12.88 16.96
N THR A 179 -8.13 13.97 17.64
CA THR A 179 -8.91 14.61 18.69
C THR A 179 -9.07 16.10 18.39
N TYR A 180 -10.23 16.65 18.73
CA TYR A 180 -10.57 18.07 18.63
C TYR A 180 -11.77 18.34 19.55
N ASP A 181 -11.75 19.40 20.36
CA ASP A 181 -12.77 19.63 21.40
C ASP A 181 -14.16 20.04 20.88
N GLY A 182 -14.23 20.60 19.66
CA GLY A 182 -15.47 21.08 19.04
C GLY A 182 -15.91 22.47 19.49
N GLU A 183 -15.08 23.23 20.20
CA GLU A 183 -15.50 24.51 20.80
C GLU A 183 -15.46 25.71 19.84
N ALA A 184 -14.73 25.60 18.72
CA ALA A 184 -14.57 26.74 17.82
C ALA A 184 -15.75 26.86 16.85
N PRO A 185 -16.16 28.09 16.52
CA PRO A 185 -17.35 28.32 15.72
C PRO A 185 -17.21 27.83 14.27
N ASP A 186 -15.99 27.74 13.75
CA ASP A 186 -15.77 27.48 12.33
C ASP A 186 -14.43 26.77 12.01
N ALA A 187 -14.08 25.76 12.82
CA ALA A 187 -12.91 24.91 12.56
C ALA A 187 -13.15 24.00 11.35
N LYS A 188 -12.16 23.88 10.45
CA LYS A 188 -12.21 23.05 9.24
C LYS A 188 -10.90 22.33 9.02
N PHE A 189 -10.93 21.21 8.31
CA PHE A 189 -9.71 20.64 7.75
C PHE A 189 -9.22 21.55 6.62
N TRP A 190 -7.91 21.78 6.61
CA TRP A 190 -7.30 22.83 5.80
C TRP A 190 -6.00 22.35 5.19
N VAL A 191 -5.81 22.64 3.91
CA VAL A 191 -4.57 22.41 3.18
C VAL A 191 -4.20 23.67 2.41
N GLY A 192 -2.95 23.79 1.98
CA GLY A 192 -2.55 24.91 1.16
C GLY A 192 -1.11 24.81 0.71
N ALA A 193 -0.74 25.71 -0.20
CA ALA A 193 0.65 25.87 -0.58
C ALA A 193 1.46 26.47 0.60
N GLY A 194 2.74 26.10 0.69
CA GLY A 194 3.64 26.60 1.73
C GLY A 194 3.57 25.81 3.05
N LEU A 195 4.51 26.09 3.93
CA LEU A 195 4.77 25.28 5.13
C LEU A 195 3.80 25.55 6.29
N SER A 196 2.92 26.53 6.18
CA SER A 196 2.03 26.93 7.26
C SER A 196 0.69 27.44 6.71
N PRO A 197 -0.43 27.22 7.44
CA PRO A 197 -1.76 27.65 7.03
C PRO A 197 -1.88 29.15 6.83
N THR A 198 -2.67 29.54 5.83
CA THR A 198 -3.07 30.92 5.56
C THR A 198 -4.58 30.98 5.30
N PRO A 199 -5.20 32.18 5.39
CA PRO A 199 -6.62 32.35 5.03
C PRO A 199 -6.96 31.96 3.58
N GLN A 200 -5.97 31.89 2.69
CA GLN A 200 -6.13 31.51 1.28
C GLN A 200 -6.01 30.00 1.02
N GLY A 201 -5.95 29.19 2.07
CA GLY A 201 -5.91 27.74 1.91
C GLY A 201 -7.25 27.15 1.41
N ILE A 202 -7.21 25.84 1.21
CA ILE A 202 -8.27 25.05 0.60
C ILE A 202 -8.94 24.24 1.72
N LYS A 203 -10.26 24.32 1.78
CA LYS A 203 -11.09 23.54 2.71
C LYS A 203 -11.12 22.09 2.27
N LEU A 204 -10.86 21.19 3.20
CA LEU A 204 -10.97 19.76 2.97
C LEU A 204 -12.31 19.25 3.55
N PRO A 205 -13.11 18.50 2.78
CA PRO A 205 -14.27 17.82 3.33
C PRO A 205 -13.85 16.88 4.47
N ASN A 206 -14.70 16.75 5.48
CA ASN A 206 -14.54 15.75 6.54
C ASN A 206 -14.76 14.33 6.00
N GLU A 207 -14.67 13.33 6.87
CA GLU A 207 -14.83 11.92 6.48
C GLU A 207 -16.23 11.56 5.95
N ASN A 208 -17.23 12.44 6.14
CA ASN A 208 -18.58 12.30 5.60
C ASN A 208 -18.78 13.11 4.30
N GLY A 209 -17.75 13.79 3.80
CA GLY A 209 -17.84 14.65 2.61
C GLY A 209 -18.39 16.04 2.87
N GLU A 210 -18.46 16.49 4.13
CA GLU A 210 -19.00 17.80 4.50
C GLU A 210 -17.89 18.84 4.69
N VAL A 211 -18.11 20.07 4.22
CA VAL A 211 -17.16 21.19 4.35
C VAL A 211 -17.54 22.20 5.46
N GLY A 212 -18.54 21.86 6.28
CA GLY A 212 -18.99 22.68 7.40
C GLY A 212 -18.02 22.67 8.59
N PRO A 213 -18.37 23.38 9.68
CA PRO A 213 -17.61 23.35 10.93
C PRO A 213 -17.43 21.91 11.43
N LEU A 214 -16.22 21.60 11.87
CA LEU A 214 -15.89 20.31 12.47
C LEU A 214 -16.62 20.15 13.80
N ARG A 215 -17.23 18.98 13.99
CA ARG A 215 -17.72 18.55 15.30
C ARG A 215 -16.56 18.11 16.20
N ARG A 216 -16.84 17.83 17.47
CA ARG A 216 -15.89 17.21 18.39
C ARG A 216 -15.40 15.85 17.85
N TYR A 217 -14.10 15.60 17.96
CA TYR A 217 -13.46 14.31 17.70
C TYR A 217 -12.78 13.81 18.98
N ASP A 218 -12.90 12.52 19.25
CA ASP A 218 -12.28 11.86 20.41
C ASP A 218 -11.55 10.60 19.93
N HIS A 219 -10.22 10.70 19.81
CA HIS A 219 -9.34 9.61 19.37
C HIS A 219 -9.82 8.85 18.12
N LYS A 220 -10.45 9.56 17.18
CA LYS A 220 -11.06 8.95 15.99
C LYS A 220 -10.04 8.83 14.87
N THR A 221 -9.92 7.66 14.27
CA THR A 221 -9.17 7.51 13.01
C THR A 221 -10.02 7.99 11.85
N ILE A 222 -9.52 8.96 11.09
CA ILE A 222 -10.20 9.53 9.92
C ILE A 222 -9.36 9.36 8.66
N VAL A 223 -10.04 9.18 7.53
CA VAL A 223 -9.44 9.15 6.19
C VAL A 223 -10.05 10.28 5.39
N LEU A 224 -9.20 11.14 4.83
CA LEU A 224 -9.63 12.31 4.08
C LEU A 224 -9.07 12.23 2.66
N SER A 225 -9.89 12.66 1.69
CA SER A 225 -9.50 12.72 0.29
C SER A 225 -9.34 14.18 -0.14
N LEU A 226 -8.27 14.46 -0.87
CA LEU A 226 -8.05 15.76 -1.52
C LEU A 226 -9.11 15.97 -2.61
N PRO A 227 -9.71 17.18 -2.69
CA PRO A 227 -10.75 17.48 -3.65
C PRO A 227 -10.21 17.54 -5.08
N ASP A 228 -11.12 17.38 -6.05
CA ASP A 228 -10.86 17.56 -7.48
C ASP A 228 -9.62 16.79 -7.98
N ASP A 229 -8.68 17.52 -8.59
CA ASP A 229 -7.39 17.05 -9.09
C ASP A 229 -6.23 17.50 -8.19
N LEU A 230 -6.53 18.00 -6.97
CA LEU A 230 -5.50 18.39 -6.01
C LEU A 230 -4.74 17.15 -5.54
N THR A 231 -3.42 17.26 -5.47
CA THR A 231 -2.53 16.20 -5.00
C THR A 231 -1.65 16.69 -3.86
N VAL A 232 -1.11 15.74 -3.08
CA VAL A 232 -0.15 16.03 -2.01
C VAL A 232 1.12 16.72 -2.50
N HIS A 233 1.43 16.62 -3.80
CA HIS A 233 2.58 17.30 -4.41
C HIS A 233 2.35 18.82 -4.58
N GLN A 234 1.11 19.27 -4.48
CA GLN A 234 0.72 20.68 -4.66
C GLN A 234 0.48 21.41 -3.32
N ILE A 235 0.52 20.70 -2.19
CA ILE A 235 0.29 21.25 -0.85
C ILE A 235 1.56 21.16 -0.01
N GLY A 236 1.77 22.13 0.88
CA GLY A 236 2.91 22.17 1.80
C GLY A 236 2.53 21.93 3.26
N HIS A 237 1.23 21.84 3.57
CA HIS A 237 0.74 21.51 4.90
C HIS A 237 -0.67 20.90 4.86
N PHE A 238 -1.02 20.24 5.96
CA PHE A 238 -2.38 19.81 6.31
C PHE A 238 -2.62 20.15 7.78
N GLY A 239 -3.80 20.63 8.14
CA GLY A 239 -4.11 20.99 9.53
C GLY A 239 -5.57 21.29 9.79
N VAL A 240 -5.82 21.82 10.98
CA VAL A 240 -7.11 22.34 11.40
C VAL A 240 -7.02 23.86 11.47
N TRP A 241 -7.90 24.55 10.77
CA TRP A 241 -7.93 26.01 10.68
C TRP A 241 -9.30 26.54 11.07
N CYS A 242 -9.35 27.56 11.91
CA CYS A 242 -10.58 28.29 12.19
C CYS A 242 -10.75 29.42 11.17
N GLU A 243 -11.70 29.27 10.25
CA GLU A 243 -11.91 30.24 9.18
C GLU A 243 -12.46 31.57 9.72
N ALA A 244 -13.38 31.53 10.68
CA ALA A 244 -13.97 32.73 11.28
C ALA A 244 -12.96 33.67 11.95
N PHE A 245 -11.89 33.12 12.55
CA PHE A 245 -10.88 33.89 13.27
C PHE A 245 -9.52 33.94 12.57
N ALA A 246 -9.36 33.23 11.45
CA ALA A 246 -8.10 33.07 10.74
C ALA A 246 -6.94 32.59 11.65
N VAL A 247 -7.21 31.56 12.47
CA VAL A 247 -6.25 30.99 13.42
C VAL A 247 -5.94 29.53 13.07
N ASP A 248 -4.65 29.21 13.09
CA ASP A 248 -4.14 27.85 12.99
C ASP A 248 -4.32 27.12 14.33
N PHE A 249 -5.10 26.04 14.31
CA PHE A 249 -5.30 25.20 15.50
C PHE A 249 -4.27 24.09 15.62
N GLY A 250 -3.49 23.84 14.57
CA GLY A 250 -2.47 22.81 14.52
C GLY A 250 -2.34 22.29 13.09
N HIS A 251 -1.11 22.24 12.60
CA HIS A 251 -0.79 21.72 11.28
C HIS A 251 0.43 20.81 11.30
N VAL A 252 0.52 19.98 10.28
CA VAL A 252 1.70 19.21 9.91
C VAL A 252 2.21 19.69 8.55
N LYS A 253 3.54 19.74 8.41
CA LYS A 253 4.22 20.10 7.16
C LYS A 253 4.29 18.91 6.22
N ILE A 254 4.05 19.17 4.94
CA ILE A 254 4.13 18.18 3.86
C ILE A 254 5.37 18.51 3.01
N PRO A 255 6.36 17.61 2.95
CA PRO A 255 7.53 17.79 2.08
C PRO A 255 7.14 17.80 0.60
N HIS A 256 7.79 18.63 -0.21
CA HIS A 256 7.47 18.72 -1.65
C HIS A 256 7.91 17.49 -2.46
N SER A 257 8.96 16.78 -2.01
CA SER A 257 9.55 15.64 -2.73
C SER A 257 9.13 14.29 -2.14
N LEU A 258 7.82 14.03 -2.10
CA LEU A 258 7.28 12.75 -1.63
C LEU A 258 7.23 11.72 -2.76
N ASN A 259 7.60 10.48 -2.44
CA ASN A 259 7.46 9.34 -3.34
C ASN A 259 6.32 8.45 -2.83
N VAL A 260 5.09 8.84 -3.14
CA VAL A 260 3.83 8.20 -2.69
C VAL A 260 3.08 7.60 -3.87
N PRO A 261 2.28 6.54 -3.69
CA PRO A 261 1.52 5.93 -4.77
C PRO A 261 0.60 6.94 -5.47
N PRO A 262 0.29 6.77 -6.77
CA PRO A 262 -0.81 7.47 -7.40
C PRO A 262 -2.14 7.03 -6.78
N SER A 263 -3.16 7.90 -6.82
CA SER A 263 -4.49 7.53 -6.31
C SER A 263 -5.21 6.60 -7.30
N LEU A 264 -6.12 5.76 -6.80
CA LEU A 264 -6.94 4.88 -7.64
C LEU A 264 -7.78 5.68 -8.66
N LYS A 265 -8.29 6.85 -8.23
CA LYS A 265 -9.03 7.79 -9.08
C LYS A 265 -8.19 8.23 -10.28
N MET A 266 -6.90 8.53 -10.05
CA MET A 266 -5.98 9.00 -11.11
C MET A 266 -5.60 7.90 -12.11
N LEU A 267 -5.57 6.64 -11.67
CA LEU A 267 -5.28 5.50 -12.53
C LEU A 267 -6.49 5.09 -13.40
N GLY A 268 -7.62 5.77 -13.31
CA GLY A 268 -8.85 5.40 -14.02
C GLY A 268 -9.44 4.06 -13.54
N VAL A 269 -8.90 3.48 -12.46
CA VAL A 269 -9.48 2.35 -11.77
C VAL A 269 -10.51 2.89 -10.80
N SER A 270 -11.71 3.14 -11.29
CA SER A 270 -12.84 3.45 -10.42
C SER A 270 -12.96 2.35 -9.36
N PRO A 271 -13.17 2.67 -8.07
CA PRO A 271 -13.75 1.69 -7.15
C PRO A 271 -14.98 1.15 -7.87
N GLN A 272 -14.99 -0.15 -8.18
CA GLN A 272 -15.95 -0.79 -9.08
C GLN A 272 -17.37 -0.29 -8.78
N THR A 273 -17.81 0.73 -9.51
CA THR A 273 -19.20 1.12 -9.52
C THR A 273 -19.78 0.13 -10.50
N VAL A 274 -20.43 -0.90 -9.97
CA VAL A 274 -21.15 -1.86 -10.80
C VAL A 274 -22.27 -1.08 -11.45
N ALA A 275 -21.99 -0.51 -12.61
CA ALA A 275 -22.98 0.09 -13.48
C ALA A 275 -23.86 -1.06 -14.01
N ARG A 276 -24.89 -1.40 -13.24
CA ARG A 276 -26.03 -2.17 -13.76
C ARG A 276 -26.80 -1.22 -14.68
N GLY A 277 -26.57 -1.38 -15.99
CA GLY A 277 -27.53 -0.92 -16.97
C GLY A 277 -28.85 -1.68 -16.81
N GLY A 278 -29.96 -0.95 -16.82
CA GLY A 278 -31.27 -1.46 -17.18
C GLY A 278 -32.27 -1.72 -16.06
N GLN A 279 -33.13 -0.72 -15.83
CA GLN A 279 -34.55 -0.78 -15.46
C GLN A 279 -34.96 -1.32 -14.06
N GLY A 280 -35.68 -0.46 -13.33
CA GLY A 280 -36.83 -0.87 -12.50
C GLY A 280 -36.63 -0.92 -10.98
N GLN A 281 -37.03 0.19 -10.33
CA GLN A 281 -37.76 0.34 -9.05
C GLN A 281 -37.38 -0.49 -7.80
N ASP A 282 -37.33 0.24 -6.68
CA ASP A 282 -37.26 -0.17 -5.27
C ASP A 282 -36.05 -1.00 -4.83
N LEU A 283 -35.06 -0.34 -4.18
CA LEU A 283 -34.14 -0.91 -3.16
C LEU A 283 -33.11 0.16 -2.71
N SER A 284 -33.55 1.22 -2.05
CA SER A 284 -32.66 2.30 -1.57
C SER A 284 -32.01 2.04 -0.19
N THR A 285 -32.34 0.94 0.49
CA THR A 285 -31.87 0.70 1.88
C THR A 285 -30.73 -0.34 2.00
N GLN A 286 -30.51 -1.18 0.97
CA GLN A 286 -29.43 -2.20 1.00
C GLN A 286 -28.09 -1.69 0.46
N SER A 287 -28.08 -0.66 -0.40
CA SER A 287 -26.86 -0.13 -1.02
C SER A 287 -25.99 0.68 -0.05
N GLN A 288 -26.60 1.37 0.92
CA GLN A 288 -25.86 2.10 1.98
C GLN A 288 -25.18 1.13 2.96
N GLN A 289 -25.82 0.02 3.32
CA GLN A 289 -25.22 -0.99 4.21
C GLN A 289 -24.04 -1.72 3.57
N GLN A 290 -24.07 -1.97 2.25
CA GLN A 290 -22.93 -2.57 1.54
C GLN A 290 -21.74 -1.62 1.38
N GLN A 291 -21.96 -0.32 1.15
CA GLN A 291 -20.87 0.67 1.15
C GLN A 291 -20.25 0.82 2.54
N GLN A 292 -21.06 0.83 3.60
CA GLN A 292 -20.56 0.88 4.97
C GLN A 292 -19.80 -0.39 5.34
N GLN A 293 -20.25 -1.58 4.91
CA GLN A 293 -19.52 -2.83 5.10
C GLN A 293 -18.18 -2.87 4.34
N GLN A 294 -18.10 -2.33 3.12
CA GLN A 294 -16.83 -2.26 2.39
C GLN A 294 -15.84 -1.29 3.01
N GLN A 295 -16.30 -0.11 3.46
CA GLN A 295 -15.45 0.81 4.21
C GLN A 295 -14.99 0.20 5.55
N GLN A 296 -15.87 -0.50 6.28
CA GLN A 296 -15.50 -1.21 7.50
C GLN A 296 -14.52 -2.35 7.23
N GLN A 297 -14.65 -3.10 6.13
CA GLN A 297 -13.68 -4.12 5.73
C GLN A 297 -12.32 -3.52 5.39
N GLN A 298 -12.27 -2.41 4.66
CA GLN A 298 -10.99 -1.72 4.39
C GLN A 298 -10.36 -1.21 5.69
N GLN A 299 -11.16 -0.65 6.59
CA GLN A 299 -10.67 -0.16 7.89
C GLN A 299 -10.16 -1.30 8.77
N GLN A 300 -10.85 -2.45 8.79
CA GLN A 300 -10.38 -3.67 9.47
C GLN A 300 -9.09 -4.23 8.85
N LEU A 301 -8.96 -4.22 7.52
CA LEU A 301 -7.76 -4.69 6.85
C LEU A 301 -6.54 -3.82 7.20
N LEU A 302 -6.73 -2.50 7.27
CA LEU A 302 -5.70 -1.55 7.70
C LEU A 302 -5.31 -1.75 9.17
N LEU A 303 -6.30 -1.92 10.06
CA LEU A 303 -6.09 -2.24 11.48
C LEU A 303 -5.31 -3.56 11.66
N GLN A 304 -5.65 -4.58 10.87
CA GLN A 304 -4.96 -5.87 10.91
C GLN A 304 -3.51 -5.75 10.41
N GLN A 305 -3.26 -4.97 9.35
CA GLN A 305 -1.91 -4.70 8.87
C GLN A 305 -1.08 -3.94 9.92
N GLN A 306 -1.69 -2.98 10.63
CA GLN A 306 -1.03 -2.23 11.69
C GLN A 306 -0.70 -3.11 12.90
N GLN A 307 -1.61 -4.00 13.32
CA GLN A 307 -1.35 -4.96 14.40
C GLN A 307 -0.24 -5.95 14.04
N GLN A 308 -0.18 -6.44 12.80
CA GLN A 308 0.93 -7.29 12.34
C GLN A 308 2.27 -6.57 12.39
N GLN A 309 2.32 -5.28 11.99
CA GLN A 309 3.55 -4.49 12.10
C GLN A 309 3.97 -4.27 13.56
N GLN A 310 3.03 -4.02 14.48
CA GLN A 310 3.34 -3.89 15.90
C GLN A 310 3.84 -5.22 16.52
N GLN A 311 3.24 -6.36 16.17
CA GLN A 311 3.72 -7.66 16.62
C GLN A 311 5.13 -7.98 16.09
N GLN A 312 5.43 -7.63 14.84
CA GLN A 312 6.78 -7.80 14.28
C GLN A 312 7.80 -6.90 15.01
N GLN A 313 7.44 -5.66 15.36
CA GLN A 313 8.31 -4.78 16.14
C GLN A 313 8.53 -5.29 17.56
N GLN A 314 7.48 -5.78 18.25
CA GLN A 314 7.65 -6.42 19.56
C GLN A 314 8.55 -7.65 19.48
N GLN A 315 8.38 -8.53 18.48
CA GLN A 315 9.25 -9.70 18.32
C GLN A 315 10.71 -9.32 18.09
N GLN A 316 10.98 -8.28 17.30
CA GLN A 316 12.34 -7.76 17.12
C GLN A 316 12.90 -7.18 18.43
N GLN A 317 12.08 -6.49 19.22
CA GLN A 317 12.47 -5.97 20.52
C GLN A 317 12.77 -7.10 21.53
N TYR A 318 11.95 -8.15 21.59
CA TYR A 318 12.20 -9.34 22.42
C TYR A 318 13.49 -10.07 22.03
N GLN A 319 13.81 -10.16 20.73
CA GLN A 319 15.09 -10.73 20.26
C GLN A 319 16.29 -9.86 20.63
N GLN A 320 16.11 -8.54 20.75
CA GLN A 320 17.16 -7.64 21.21
C GLN A 320 17.48 -7.82 22.71
N TYR A 321 16.48 -8.16 23.54
CA TYR A 321 16.66 -8.47 24.97
C TYR A 321 17.26 -9.86 25.23
N GLN A 322 17.28 -10.76 24.25
CA GLN A 322 17.88 -12.09 24.38
C GLN A 322 19.35 -12.16 23.93
N ARG A 323 20.04 -11.04 23.70
CA ARG A 323 21.49 -11.10 23.52
C ARG A 323 22.13 -11.57 24.84
N PRO A 324 22.87 -12.70 24.85
CA PRO A 324 23.58 -13.12 26.05
C PRO A 324 24.58 -12.03 26.40
N THR A 325 24.37 -11.34 27.51
CA THR A 325 25.38 -10.46 28.07
C THR A 325 26.49 -11.36 28.61
N THR A 326 27.66 -11.35 27.97
CA THR A 326 28.87 -11.97 28.54
C THR A 326 29.35 -11.10 29.71
N TYR A 327 28.62 -11.13 30.82
CA TYR A 327 29.08 -10.57 32.08
C TYR A 327 30.01 -11.59 32.74
N ARG A 328 31.30 -11.26 32.78
CA ARG A 328 32.36 -12.07 33.38
C ARG A 328 32.76 -11.42 34.71
N PRO A 329 32.31 -11.91 35.87
CA PRO A 329 32.73 -11.36 37.15
C PRO A 329 34.20 -11.68 37.43
N GLN A 330 34.95 -10.73 37.98
CA GLN A 330 36.29 -10.96 38.48
C GLN A 330 36.23 -11.55 39.90
N LEU A 331 36.82 -12.73 40.07
CA LEU A 331 36.91 -13.41 41.35
C LEU A 331 37.98 -12.75 42.23
N GLN A 332 37.54 -12.03 43.27
CA GLN A 332 38.39 -11.74 44.44
C GLN A 332 38.36 -12.90 45.43
N ARG A 333 39.54 -13.19 45.98
CA ARG A 333 39.89 -14.41 46.71
C ARG A 333 39.59 -14.25 48.21
N ARG A 334 38.90 -15.27 48.78
CA ARG A 334 38.70 -15.62 50.21
C ARG A 334 37.74 -14.74 51.04
N GLN A 335 36.67 -15.34 51.56
CA GLN A 335 36.58 -15.95 52.90
C GLN A 335 35.28 -16.78 53.04
N SER A 336 35.30 -17.71 54.00
CA SER A 336 34.43 -18.88 54.23
C SER A 336 32.94 -18.62 54.44
N VAL A 337 32.08 -19.51 53.91
CA VAL A 337 30.68 -19.66 54.32
C VAL A 337 30.38 -21.13 54.66
N GLN A 338 29.84 -21.36 55.85
CA GLN A 338 29.37 -22.64 56.37
C GLN A 338 28.10 -23.10 55.64
N ILE A 339 28.01 -24.41 55.37
CA ILE A 339 26.84 -25.07 54.78
C ILE A 339 25.93 -25.54 55.91
N VAL A 340 24.63 -25.20 55.84
CA VAL A 340 23.57 -25.75 56.70
C VAL A 340 22.51 -26.37 55.77
N PRO A 341 22.04 -27.61 56.02
CA PRO A 341 21.08 -28.27 55.12
C PRO A 341 19.64 -27.74 55.31
N ALA A 342 18.87 -27.79 54.22
CA ALA A 342 17.50 -27.28 54.13
C ALA A 342 16.48 -28.17 54.88
N LEU A 343 15.52 -27.51 55.54
CA LEU A 343 14.31 -28.12 56.08
C LEU A 343 13.12 -27.73 55.18
N ASP A 344 12.40 -28.74 54.70
CA ASP A 344 11.08 -28.61 54.08
C ASP A 344 10.00 -28.39 55.15
N TYR A 345 9.15 -27.37 54.97
CA TYR A 345 7.82 -27.32 55.59
C TYR A 345 6.82 -26.58 54.69
N THR A 346 5.93 -27.35 54.07
CA THR A 346 4.62 -26.90 53.56
C THR A 346 3.70 -26.53 54.72
N ALA A 347 3.11 -25.32 54.69
CA ALA A 347 2.12 -24.86 55.67
C ALA A 347 0.82 -24.41 55.01
N GLN A 348 -0.28 -24.90 55.58
CA GLN A 348 -1.68 -24.66 55.26
C GLN A 348 -2.13 -23.25 55.66
N HIS A 349 -3.03 -22.63 54.90
CA HIS A 349 -3.67 -21.35 55.25
C HIS A 349 -5.21 -21.49 55.30
N HIS A 350 -5.73 -21.54 56.53
CA HIS A 350 -7.11 -21.27 56.95
C HIS A 350 -6.97 -20.92 58.45
N GLN A 351 -7.48 -19.82 59.03
CA GLN A 351 -8.63 -18.96 58.79
C GLN A 351 -8.33 -17.55 59.34
N LEU A 352 -9.13 -16.54 58.99
CA LEU A 352 -9.78 -15.58 59.91
C LEU A 352 -10.44 -14.45 59.11
N ARG A 353 -11.77 -14.52 58.94
CA ARG A 353 -12.70 -13.48 59.39
C ARG A 353 -14.14 -13.84 59.03
N ALA A 354 -14.95 -13.96 60.07
CA ALA A 354 -16.40 -13.93 60.01
C ALA A 354 -16.89 -12.47 59.93
N ASN A 355 -17.92 -12.20 59.13
CA ASN A 355 -19.21 -11.67 59.59
C ASN A 355 -20.14 -11.36 58.40
N VAL A 356 -21.44 -11.41 58.71
CA VAL A 356 -22.62 -10.87 57.99
C VAL A 356 -23.45 -11.89 57.22
N GLN A 357 -24.38 -12.47 57.98
CA GLN A 357 -25.84 -12.53 57.83
C GLN A 357 -26.53 -13.07 56.55
N ASP A 358 -27.48 -13.94 56.89
CA ASP A 358 -28.50 -14.70 56.17
C ASP A 358 -29.50 -13.85 55.37
N ASP A 359 -29.92 -14.36 54.21
CA ASP A 359 -31.34 -14.50 53.80
C ASP A 359 -31.46 -14.89 52.30
N GLY A 360 -32.16 -15.99 52.00
CA GLY A 360 -33.09 -16.04 50.86
C GLY A 360 -32.72 -16.79 49.56
N ASP A 361 -32.90 -18.12 49.58
CA ASP A 361 -33.82 -18.92 48.72
C ASP A 361 -33.67 -19.08 47.16
N TYR A 362 -34.03 -20.31 46.74
CA TYR A 362 -34.40 -20.86 45.40
C TYR A 362 -33.39 -21.29 44.30
N GLN A 363 -33.09 -22.61 44.33
CA GLN A 363 -33.13 -23.68 43.29
C GLN A 363 -32.84 -23.43 41.80
N GLY A 364 -32.10 -24.37 41.18
CA GLY A 364 -32.26 -24.69 39.74
C GLY A 364 -31.09 -25.42 39.05
N ASP A 365 -31.10 -26.76 39.14
CA ASP A 365 -30.22 -27.77 38.53
C ASP A 365 -29.72 -27.59 37.08
N TYR A 366 -28.49 -28.05 36.80
CA TYR A 366 -28.20 -28.82 35.57
C TYR A 366 -27.31 -30.03 35.89
N GLN A 367 -27.87 -31.20 35.59
CA GLN A 367 -27.32 -32.52 35.86
C GLN A 367 -26.13 -32.90 34.97
N ARG A 368 -25.24 -33.66 35.61
CA ARG A 368 -24.07 -34.38 35.11
C ARG A 368 -24.41 -35.85 34.87
N ARG A 369 -23.87 -36.46 33.80
CA ARG A 369 -23.47 -37.89 33.71
C ARG A 369 -22.69 -38.07 32.41
N SER A 370 -21.39 -38.37 32.33
CA SER A 370 -20.48 -39.36 32.93
C SER A 370 -20.75 -40.83 32.57
N GLY A 371 -19.74 -41.44 31.91
CA GLY A 371 -19.55 -42.88 31.68
C GLY A 371 -18.79 -43.08 30.35
N ALA A 372 -17.46 -43.19 30.27
CA ALA A 372 -16.52 -44.20 30.78
C ALA A 372 -16.45 -45.52 29.97
N ALA A 373 -15.20 -45.95 29.74
CA ALA A 373 -14.68 -47.30 29.44
C ALA A 373 -14.50 -47.77 27.97
N ALA A 374 -13.24 -47.65 27.53
CA ALA A 374 -12.27 -48.74 27.23
C ALA A 374 -12.57 -49.90 26.25
N ALA A 375 -11.52 -50.16 25.44
CA ALA A 375 -10.94 -51.46 25.03
C ALA A 375 -11.17 -51.99 23.59
N ALA A 376 -10.03 -52.06 22.88
CA ALA A 376 -9.49 -53.20 22.13
C ALA A 376 -10.06 -53.65 20.77
N ALA A 377 -9.09 -53.77 19.84
CA ALA A 377 -8.83 -54.91 18.92
C ALA A 377 -9.19 -54.80 17.42
N ALA A 378 -8.16 -55.17 16.65
CA ALA A 378 -8.15 -55.92 15.39
C ALA A 378 -8.33 -55.19 14.03
N SER A 379 -7.24 -55.25 13.25
CA SER A 379 -7.20 -55.19 11.79
C SER A 379 -7.94 -56.37 11.13
N PRO A 380 -8.19 -56.33 9.81
CA PRO A 380 -7.27 -57.05 8.93
C PRO A 380 -6.90 -56.33 7.61
N ALA A 381 -5.77 -56.78 7.04
CA ALA A 381 -5.25 -56.45 5.73
C ALA A 381 -5.87 -57.31 4.62
N THR A 382 -5.78 -56.89 3.34
CA THR A 382 -5.61 -57.71 2.09
C THR A 382 -5.43 -56.74 0.88
N THR A 383 -4.21 -56.56 0.34
CA THR A 383 -3.59 -57.17 -0.88
C THR A 383 -4.02 -56.50 -2.20
N ILE A 384 -3.22 -55.62 -2.81
CA ILE A 384 -2.15 -55.80 -3.83
C ILE A 384 -2.57 -56.55 -5.11
N SER A 385 -2.48 -55.84 -6.25
CA SER A 385 -2.10 -56.42 -7.55
C SER A 385 -1.12 -55.51 -8.30
N ARG A 386 0.06 -56.05 -8.64
CA ARG A 386 1.10 -55.49 -9.50
C ARG A 386 0.88 -55.90 -10.97
N GLN A 387 1.23 -55.02 -11.90
CA GLN A 387 1.92 -55.23 -13.20
C GLN A 387 1.70 -53.92 -14.04
N ALA A 388 2.60 -53.37 -14.84
CA ALA A 388 3.81 -53.86 -15.47
C ALA A 388 4.83 -52.72 -15.72
N ARG A 389 6.09 -53.10 -15.85
CA ARG A 389 7.24 -52.29 -16.29
C ARG A 389 7.18 -52.08 -17.81
N ALA A 390 7.57 -50.90 -18.27
CA ALA A 390 8.21 -50.74 -19.57
C ALA A 390 9.48 -49.89 -19.41
N ARG A 391 10.61 -50.49 -19.74
CA ARG A 391 11.94 -49.89 -19.82
C ARG A 391 12.06 -49.29 -21.23
N PHE A 392 12.54 -48.05 -21.34
CA PHE A 392 13.20 -47.59 -22.57
C PHE A 392 14.60 -47.11 -22.24
N ARG A 393 15.55 -47.70 -22.97
CA ARG A 393 17.00 -47.56 -22.89
C ARG A 393 17.41 -47.11 -24.29
N PHE A 394 17.97 -45.92 -24.43
CA PHE A 394 18.76 -45.51 -25.61
C PHE A 394 19.93 -44.71 -25.05
N GLN A 395 21.09 -45.34 -24.84
CA GLN A 395 22.18 -45.57 -25.80
C GLN A 395 22.99 -44.29 -26.04
N GLN A 396 24.11 -44.21 -25.31
CA GLN A 396 25.21 -43.28 -25.55
C GLN A 396 25.79 -43.53 -26.94
N GLN A 397 26.02 -42.47 -27.71
CA GLN A 397 27.01 -42.44 -28.77
C GLN A 397 27.77 -41.11 -28.69
N GLN A 398 29.03 -41.19 -28.26
CA GLN A 398 30.09 -40.28 -28.68
C GLN A 398 30.52 -40.68 -30.10
N PRO A 399 31.10 -39.73 -30.86
CA PRO A 399 32.42 -40.05 -31.38
C PRO A 399 33.47 -38.93 -31.23
N ALA A 400 34.64 -39.39 -30.79
CA ALA A 400 36.02 -39.07 -31.19
C ALA A 400 36.39 -37.71 -31.83
N ASN A 401 37.34 -37.06 -31.13
CA ASN A 401 38.51 -36.33 -31.61
C ASN A 401 38.85 -36.39 -33.11
N ALA A 402 39.07 -35.21 -33.70
CA ALA A 402 40.11 -34.99 -34.70
C ALA A 402 40.83 -33.67 -34.38
N ALA A 403 42.16 -33.73 -34.31
CA ALA A 403 43.05 -32.63 -33.98
C ALA A 403 43.92 -32.24 -35.20
N ARG A 404 44.27 -30.95 -35.22
CA ARG A 404 45.46 -30.27 -35.83
C ARG A 404 45.41 -29.86 -37.32
N PRO A 405 46.26 -28.88 -37.76
CA PRO A 405 46.76 -27.67 -37.07
C PRO A 405 46.93 -26.40 -37.97
N GLN A 406 47.35 -25.30 -37.34
CA GLN A 406 48.17 -24.17 -37.85
C GLN A 406 47.60 -23.21 -38.93
N GLN A 407 47.52 -21.91 -38.58
CA GLN A 407 48.48 -20.92 -39.08
C GLN A 407 48.46 -19.62 -38.24
N GLN A 408 49.65 -19.22 -37.81
CA GLN A 408 49.97 -17.94 -37.19
C GLN A 408 50.00 -16.86 -38.27
N THR A 409 49.46 -15.68 -37.97
CA THR A 409 50.04 -14.44 -38.53
C THR A 409 49.94 -13.33 -37.51
N ALA A 410 51.10 -12.76 -37.19
CA ALA A 410 51.31 -11.63 -36.30
C ALA A 410 51.66 -10.40 -37.13
N TYR A 411 51.10 -9.22 -36.83
CA TYR A 411 51.69 -7.90 -37.08
C TYR A 411 51.06 -6.93 -36.04
N ARG A 412 51.81 -6.42 -35.05
CA ARG A 412 52.87 -5.39 -35.03
C ARG A 412 52.30 -3.99 -34.73
N LEU A 413 52.58 -3.53 -33.51
CA LEU A 413 52.53 -2.13 -33.06
C LEU A 413 53.69 -1.32 -33.69
N GLN A 414 53.38 -0.12 -34.18
CA GLN A 414 54.27 1.02 -34.47
C GLN A 414 53.32 2.25 -34.55
N TYR A 415 53.56 3.43 -33.96
CA TYR A 415 54.60 3.99 -33.09
C TYR A 415 53.90 4.94 -32.10
#